data_AF-A0ABD5Q1S1-F1
#
_entry.id   AF-A0ABD5Q1S1-F1
#
_cell.length_a   1.000
_cell.length_b   1.000
_cell.length_c   1.000
_cell.angle_alpha   90.00
_cell.angle_beta   90.00
_cell.angle_gamma   90.00
#
_symmetry.space_group_name_H-M   'P 1'
#
loop_
_entity.id
_entity.type
_entity.pdbx_description
1 polymer ?
#
loop_
_entity_poly.entity_id
_entity_poly.type
_entity_poly.pdbx_seq_one_letter_code
_entity_poly.pdbx_strand_id
1 'polypeptide(L)'
;MTEDERDRGILSRADRAYLRGEADHASVQSERNARGRIRERIYHALLDFEVLVEHLSERDRELVTEKRLGDIDGTEAFDALVSGVAFLYRATKDTDLEFETVLNEAVNLAEVNDDRVATVDLDLTFQSLTAEQLRHKLERGEDLSLTEVAYLHESDEVGLDELARYFRDAEEETPAVDDGRIQSKVTNF
;
A
#
# COMPACT_ATOMS: atom_id res chain seq x y z
N MET A 1 -6.09 10.73 -14.07
CA MET A 1 -6.75 11.89 -13.43
C MET A 1 -5.85 12.33 -12.30
N THR A 2 -5.72 13.62 -12.00
CA THR A 2 -4.98 13.97 -10.77
C THR A 2 -5.80 13.50 -9.57
N GLU A 3 -5.15 13.01 -8.51
CA GLU A 3 -5.83 12.44 -7.34
C GLU A 3 -6.87 13.42 -6.77
N ASP A 4 -6.62 14.72 -6.94
CA ASP A 4 -7.44 15.83 -6.46
C ASP A 4 -8.74 16.06 -7.25
N GLU A 5 -8.85 15.52 -8.46
CA GLU A 5 -10.06 15.57 -9.31
C GLU A 5 -10.99 14.37 -9.09
N ARG A 6 -10.55 13.35 -8.33
CA ARG A 6 -11.36 12.15 -8.09
C ARG A 6 -12.60 12.45 -7.26
N ASP A 7 -13.73 11.90 -7.67
CA ASP A 7 -14.98 11.97 -6.90
C ASP A 7 -14.87 11.30 -5.51
N ARG A 8 -15.90 11.51 -4.70
CA ARG A 8 -15.99 10.95 -3.34
C ARG A 8 -16.01 9.43 -3.37
N GLY A 9 -15.11 8.81 -2.62
CA GLY A 9 -15.22 7.41 -2.17
C GLY A 9 -15.61 7.37 -0.69
N ILE A 10 -14.83 6.64 0.12
CA ILE A 10 -14.90 6.75 1.59
C ILE A 10 -14.66 8.21 2.02
N LEU A 11 -13.60 8.80 1.47
CA LEU A 11 -13.22 10.18 1.71
C LEU A 11 -13.81 11.12 0.65
N SER A 12 -14.29 12.28 1.09
CA SER A 12 -14.56 13.40 0.18
C SER A 12 -13.26 14.10 -0.22
N ARG A 13 -13.31 14.98 -1.23
CA ARG A 13 -12.16 15.79 -1.63
C ARG A 13 -11.59 16.60 -0.46
N ALA A 14 -12.46 17.21 0.34
CA ALA A 14 -12.05 17.99 1.51
C ALA A 14 -11.41 17.12 2.60
N ASP A 15 -11.90 15.89 2.79
CA ASP A 15 -11.29 14.97 3.76
C ASP A 15 -9.88 14.55 3.33
N ARG A 16 -9.67 14.34 2.02
CA ARG A 16 -8.34 14.02 1.46
C ARG A 16 -7.38 15.19 1.62
N ALA A 17 -7.78 16.39 1.23
CA ALA A 17 -6.96 17.59 1.39
C ALA A 17 -6.58 17.84 2.86
N TYR A 18 -7.51 17.64 3.80
CA TYR A 18 -7.23 17.74 5.23
C TYR A 18 -6.20 16.68 5.70
N LEU A 19 -6.39 15.41 5.34
CA LEU A 19 -5.48 14.34 5.77
C LEU A 19 -4.07 14.45 5.18
N ARG A 20 -3.92 15.08 4.01
CA ARG A 20 -2.62 15.37 3.40
C ARG A 20 -1.96 16.65 3.93
N GLY A 21 -2.64 17.41 4.80
CA GLY A 21 -2.14 18.70 5.29
C GLY A 21 -2.22 19.83 4.27
N GLU A 22 -3.00 19.65 3.19
CA GLU A 22 -3.17 20.63 2.11
C GLU A 22 -4.25 21.68 2.46
N ALA A 23 -5.11 21.38 3.45
CA ALA A 23 -6.18 22.27 3.88
C ALA A 23 -6.45 22.17 5.39
N ASP A 24 -6.54 23.33 6.03
CA ASP A 24 -6.93 23.46 7.43
C ASP A 24 -8.42 23.79 7.60
N HIS A 25 -8.96 23.45 8.76
CA HIS A 25 -10.30 23.84 9.14
C HIS A 25 -10.33 25.20 9.82
N ALA A 26 -11.38 25.99 9.54
CA ALA A 26 -11.55 27.33 10.10
C ALA A 26 -11.72 27.38 11.64
N SER A 27 -11.95 26.23 12.30
CA SER A 27 -12.03 26.15 13.76
C SER A 27 -11.77 24.74 14.27
N VAL A 28 -11.34 24.64 15.54
CA VAL A 28 -11.15 23.37 16.26
C VAL A 28 -12.42 22.51 16.26
N GLN A 29 -13.60 23.14 16.38
CA GLN A 29 -14.87 22.40 16.33
C GLN A 29 -15.12 21.80 14.94
N SER A 30 -14.81 22.56 13.87
CA SER A 30 -14.95 22.08 12.50
C SER A 30 -14.01 20.91 12.23
N GLU A 31 -12.77 21.00 12.68
CA GLU A 31 -11.78 19.93 12.60
C GLU A 31 -12.24 18.67 13.36
N ARG A 32 -12.68 18.82 14.62
CA ARG A 32 -13.19 17.70 15.41
C ARG A 32 -14.35 17.00 14.71
N ASN A 33 -15.26 17.79 14.12
CA ASN A 33 -16.38 17.25 13.36
C ASN A 33 -15.89 16.51 12.09
N ALA A 34 -14.89 17.04 11.38
CA ALA A 34 -14.31 16.38 10.21
C ALA A 34 -13.66 15.04 10.57
N ARG A 35 -12.81 15.02 11.60
CA ARG A 35 -12.18 13.79 12.10
C ARG A 35 -13.23 12.76 12.54
N GLY A 36 -14.30 13.20 13.20
CA GLY A 36 -15.43 12.34 13.58
C GLY A 36 -16.10 11.69 12.36
N ARG A 37 -16.46 12.50 11.37
CA ARG A 37 -17.08 12.02 10.13
C ARG A 37 -16.17 11.07 9.35
N ILE A 38 -14.86 11.35 9.28
CA ILE A 38 -13.90 10.46 8.60
C ILE A 38 -13.88 9.09 9.27
N ARG A 39 -13.77 9.03 10.59
CA ARG A 39 -13.79 7.75 11.34
C ARG A 39 -15.08 6.98 11.12
N GLU A 40 -16.23 7.65 11.19
CA GLU A 40 -17.54 7.02 11.00
C GLU A 40 -17.69 6.45 9.58
N ARG A 41 -17.22 7.19 8.55
CA ARG A 41 -17.23 6.68 7.17
C ARG A 41 -16.31 5.50 6.97
N ILE A 42 -15.11 5.50 7.58
CA ILE A 42 -14.20 4.35 7.53
C ILE A 42 -14.86 3.14 8.18
N TYR A 43 -15.45 3.31 9.36
CA TYR A 43 -16.16 2.24 10.06
C TYR A 43 -17.28 1.64 9.21
N HIS A 44 -18.15 2.46 8.64
CA HIS A 44 -19.23 1.97 7.77
C HIS A 44 -18.72 1.34 6.48
N ALA A 45 -17.68 1.92 5.86
CA ALA A 45 -17.09 1.34 4.65
C ALA A 45 -16.47 -0.05 4.90
N LEU A 46 -15.91 -0.28 6.09
CA LEU A 46 -15.41 -1.61 6.47
C LEU A 46 -16.55 -2.64 6.57
N LEU A 47 -17.71 -2.24 7.08
CA LEU A 47 -18.89 -3.11 7.13
C LEU A 47 -19.50 -3.35 5.74
N ASP A 48 -19.43 -2.35 4.86
CA ASP A 48 -19.93 -2.48 3.49
C ASP A 48 -19.17 -3.57 2.69
N PHE A 49 -17.93 -3.91 3.06
CA PHE A 49 -17.20 -4.98 2.36
C PHE A 49 -17.89 -6.35 2.46
N GLU A 50 -18.54 -6.68 3.58
CA GLU A 50 -19.34 -7.90 3.72
C GLU A 50 -20.46 -7.91 2.67
N VAL A 51 -21.21 -6.81 2.58
CA VAL A 51 -22.29 -6.64 1.60
C VAL A 51 -21.75 -6.73 0.17
N LEU A 52 -20.59 -6.12 -0.12
CA LEU A 52 -19.99 -6.16 -1.44
C LEU A 52 -19.53 -7.58 -1.81
N VAL A 53 -18.91 -8.31 -0.90
CA VAL A 53 -18.44 -9.68 -1.15
C VAL A 53 -19.61 -10.64 -1.34
N GLU A 54 -20.67 -10.51 -0.53
CA GLU A 54 -21.80 -11.44 -0.57
C GLU A 54 -22.83 -11.14 -1.66
N HIS A 55 -22.95 -9.88 -2.09
CA HIS A 55 -24.10 -9.45 -2.90
C HIS A 55 -23.73 -8.69 -4.18
N LEU A 56 -22.49 -8.23 -4.36
CA LEU A 56 -22.10 -7.62 -5.63
C LEU A 56 -21.94 -8.72 -6.69
N SER A 57 -22.59 -8.54 -7.84
CA SER A 57 -22.44 -9.50 -8.94
C SER A 57 -20.99 -9.54 -9.45
N GLU A 58 -20.52 -10.72 -9.85
CA GLU A 58 -19.18 -10.88 -10.44
C GLU A 58 -18.95 -9.91 -11.60
N ARG A 59 -19.94 -9.75 -12.48
CA ARG A 59 -19.90 -8.80 -13.58
C ARG A 59 -19.67 -7.36 -13.11
N ASP A 60 -20.39 -6.91 -12.09
CA ASP A 60 -20.23 -5.53 -11.60
C ASP A 60 -18.89 -5.35 -10.88
N ARG A 61 -18.41 -6.39 -10.18
CA ARG A 61 -17.05 -6.43 -9.61
C ARG A 61 -16.00 -6.26 -10.70
N GLU A 62 -16.06 -7.03 -11.78
CA GLU A 62 -15.16 -6.96 -12.94
C GLU A 62 -15.18 -5.60 -13.63
N LEU A 63 -16.35 -4.97 -13.75
CA LEU A 63 -16.45 -3.61 -14.32
C LEU A 63 -15.70 -2.57 -13.48
N VAL A 64 -15.54 -2.79 -12.17
CA VAL A 64 -14.73 -1.93 -11.31
C VAL A 64 -13.26 -2.32 -11.38
N THR A 65 -12.94 -3.61 -11.33
CA THR A 65 -11.56 -4.10 -11.26
C THR A 65 -10.86 -4.12 -12.62
N GLU A 66 -11.39 -4.81 -13.61
CA GLU A 66 -10.71 -4.94 -14.90
C GLU A 66 -10.78 -3.66 -15.72
N LYS A 67 -11.91 -2.96 -15.69
CA LYS A 67 -12.07 -1.73 -16.47
C LYS A 67 -11.51 -0.54 -15.73
N ARG A 68 -12.07 -0.17 -14.58
CA ARG A 68 -11.65 1.08 -13.94
C ARG A 68 -10.26 1.03 -13.31
N LEU A 69 -9.92 -0.05 -12.61
CA LEU A 69 -8.55 -0.21 -12.09
C LEU A 69 -7.56 -0.60 -13.21
N GLY A 70 -8.00 -1.27 -14.28
CA GLY A 70 -7.16 -1.53 -15.45
C GLY A 70 -6.93 -0.32 -16.36
N ASP A 71 -7.81 0.69 -16.33
CA ASP A 71 -7.72 1.92 -17.13
C ASP A 71 -6.81 2.99 -16.48
N ILE A 72 -6.44 2.85 -15.21
CA ILE A 72 -5.44 3.70 -14.55
C ILE A 72 -4.04 3.12 -14.73
N ASP A 73 -2.99 3.91 -14.45
CA ASP A 73 -1.62 3.41 -14.48
C ASP A 73 -1.53 2.16 -13.58
N GLY A 74 -0.98 1.06 -14.09
CA GLY A 74 -0.87 -0.19 -13.35
C GLY A 74 -0.15 -0.02 -12.01
N THR A 75 0.75 0.97 -11.91
CA THR A 75 1.41 1.35 -10.65
C THR A 75 0.41 1.96 -9.66
N GLU A 76 -0.47 2.85 -10.12
CA GLU A 76 -1.49 3.51 -9.29
C GLU A 76 -2.53 2.49 -8.78
N ALA A 77 -2.94 1.54 -9.63
CA ALA A 77 -3.82 0.44 -9.22
C ALA A 77 -3.17 -0.45 -8.16
N PHE A 78 -1.91 -0.82 -8.38
CA PHE A 78 -1.14 -1.63 -7.45
C PHE A 78 -0.98 -0.92 -6.09
N ASP A 79 -0.57 0.36 -6.09
CA ASP A 79 -0.38 1.15 -4.88
C ASP A 79 -1.69 1.31 -4.10
N ALA A 80 -2.83 1.46 -4.79
CA ALA A 80 -4.14 1.52 -4.15
C ALA A 80 -4.51 0.21 -3.45
N LEU A 81 -4.26 -0.93 -4.10
CA LEU A 81 -4.51 -2.26 -3.51
C LEU A 81 -3.59 -2.52 -2.32
N VAL A 82 -2.29 -2.25 -2.46
CA VAL A 82 -1.30 -2.37 -1.38
C VAL A 82 -1.67 -1.47 -0.20
N SER A 83 -2.07 -0.23 -0.45
CA SER A 83 -2.50 0.71 0.59
C SER A 83 -3.75 0.23 1.32
N GLY A 84 -4.69 -0.39 0.60
CA GLY A 84 -5.89 -1.01 1.18
C GLY A 84 -5.55 -2.16 2.12
N VAL A 85 -4.70 -3.08 1.67
CA VAL A 85 -4.24 -4.22 2.50
C VAL A 85 -3.41 -3.72 3.69
N ALA A 86 -2.52 -2.74 3.51
CA ALA A 86 -1.73 -2.15 4.57
C ALA A 86 -2.61 -1.47 5.63
N PHE A 87 -3.70 -0.81 5.22
CA PHE A 87 -4.68 -0.26 6.14
C PHE A 87 -5.38 -1.35 6.95
N LEU A 88 -5.83 -2.42 6.31
CA LEU A 88 -6.48 -3.56 6.99
C LEU A 88 -5.52 -4.27 7.96
N TYR A 89 -4.24 -4.41 7.59
CA TYR A 89 -3.21 -4.94 8.46
C TYR A 89 -3.06 -4.12 9.74
N ARG A 90 -2.99 -2.78 9.61
CA ARG A 90 -2.93 -1.87 10.76
C ARG A 90 -4.20 -1.91 11.60
N ALA A 91 -5.37 -1.88 10.95
CA ALA A 91 -6.66 -1.95 11.63
C ALA A 91 -6.79 -3.25 12.44
N THR A 92 -6.28 -4.38 11.92
CA THR A 92 -6.26 -5.66 12.63
C THR A 92 -5.35 -5.61 13.86
N LYS A 93 -4.18 -4.96 13.77
CA LYS A 93 -3.28 -4.74 14.93
C LYS A 93 -3.89 -3.92 16.05
N ASP A 94 -4.86 -3.07 15.73
CA ASP A 94 -5.61 -2.28 16.72
C ASP A 94 -6.75 -3.09 17.38
N THR A 95 -6.90 -4.37 17.01
CA THR A 95 -7.87 -5.34 17.58
C THR A 95 -7.14 -6.53 18.22
N ASP A 96 -7.91 -7.45 18.82
CA ASP A 96 -7.39 -8.70 19.39
C ASP A 96 -7.27 -9.84 18.34
N LEU A 97 -7.44 -9.54 17.05
CA LEU A 97 -7.38 -10.53 15.97
C LEU A 97 -5.96 -10.70 15.41
N GLU A 98 -5.60 -11.92 15.07
CA GLU A 98 -4.35 -12.21 14.35
C GLU A 98 -4.54 -11.99 12.85
N PHE A 99 -3.63 -11.22 12.24
CA PHE A 99 -3.76 -10.88 10.81
C PHE A 99 -3.69 -12.10 9.89
N GLU A 100 -2.87 -13.09 10.21
CA GLU A 100 -2.81 -14.34 9.45
C GLU A 100 -4.18 -15.04 9.42
N THR A 101 -4.89 -15.06 10.54
CA THR A 101 -6.25 -15.62 10.60
C THR A 101 -7.22 -14.81 9.74
N VAL A 102 -7.20 -13.47 9.85
CA VAL A 102 -8.05 -12.60 9.01
C VAL A 102 -7.75 -12.81 7.51
N LEU A 103 -6.47 -12.88 7.13
CA LEU A 103 -6.05 -13.09 5.75
C LEU A 103 -6.50 -14.46 5.22
N ASN A 104 -6.31 -15.53 6.02
CA ASN A 104 -6.73 -16.86 5.63
C ASN A 104 -8.24 -16.95 5.40
N GLU A 105 -9.06 -16.38 6.30
CA GLU A 105 -10.51 -16.34 6.14
C GLU A 105 -10.93 -15.48 4.95
N ALA A 106 -10.26 -14.33 4.72
CA ALA A 106 -10.56 -13.46 3.59
C ALA A 106 -10.29 -14.14 2.24
N VAL A 107 -9.17 -14.87 2.11
CA VAL A 107 -8.86 -15.62 0.88
C VAL A 107 -9.85 -16.76 0.69
N ASN A 108 -10.17 -17.54 1.73
CA ASN A 108 -11.15 -18.62 1.62
C ASN A 108 -12.55 -18.12 1.29
N LEU A 109 -12.98 -16.98 1.85
CA LEU A 109 -14.24 -16.33 1.53
C LEU A 109 -14.31 -15.90 0.06
N ALA A 110 -13.19 -15.46 -0.52
CA ALA A 110 -13.12 -15.13 -1.95
C ALA A 110 -13.17 -16.39 -2.83
N GLU A 111 -12.41 -17.42 -2.45
CA GLU A 111 -12.20 -18.66 -3.23
C GLU A 111 -13.40 -19.63 -3.18
N VAL A 112 -14.23 -19.57 -2.13
CA VAL A 112 -15.42 -20.43 -2.01
C VAL A 112 -16.41 -20.22 -3.16
N ASN A 113 -16.46 -19.01 -3.74
CA ASN A 113 -17.31 -18.70 -4.88
C ASN A 113 -16.83 -19.40 -6.18
N ASP A 114 -15.58 -19.84 -6.21
CA ASP A 114 -14.98 -20.58 -7.31
C ASP A 114 -14.90 -22.10 -7.01
N ASP A 115 -15.61 -22.58 -5.98
CA ASP A 115 -15.55 -23.97 -5.48
C ASP A 115 -14.12 -24.40 -5.08
N ARG A 116 -13.30 -23.45 -4.57
CA ARG A 116 -11.91 -23.67 -4.15
C ARG A 116 -11.74 -23.40 -2.65
N VAL A 117 -10.69 -24.01 -2.10
CA VAL A 117 -10.23 -23.78 -0.72
C VAL A 117 -8.74 -23.46 -0.79
N ALA A 118 -8.33 -22.43 -0.07
CA ALA A 118 -6.94 -21.98 -0.04
C ALA A 118 -6.32 -22.24 1.34
N THR A 119 -5.05 -22.63 1.33
CA THR A 119 -4.20 -22.55 2.51
C THR A 119 -3.33 -21.31 2.36
N VAL A 120 -3.35 -20.43 3.35
CA VAL A 120 -2.49 -19.25 3.41
C VAL A 120 -1.42 -19.49 4.47
N ASP A 121 -0.15 -19.46 4.05
CA ASP A 121 1.01 -19.47 4.94
C ASP A 121 1.61 -18.05 4.96
N LEU A 122 1.65 -17.42 6.14
CA LEU A 122 2.18 -16.05 6.29
C LEU A 122 3.38 -16.02 7.23
N ASP A 123 4.58 -15.94 6.64
CA ASP A 123 5.82 -15.77 7.39
C ASP A 123 6.23 -14.29 7.47
N LEU A 124 6.14 -13.69 8.67
CA LEU A 124 6.59 -12.32 8.92
C LEU A 124 7.90 -12.31 9.70
N THR A 125 8.95 -11.82 9.06
CA THR A 125 10.22 -11.51 9.74
C THR A 125 10.35 -9.99 9.89
N PHE A 126 10.27 -9.51 11.13
CA PHE A 126 10.49 -8.10 11.42
C PHE A 126 11.98 -7.85 11.64
N GLN A 127 12.52 -6.93 10.85
CA GLN A 127 13.83 -6.34 11.09
C GLN A 127 13.61 -4.93 11.61
N SER A 128 14.42 -4.50 12.58
CA SER A 128 14.40 -3.11 13.00
C SER A 128 14.91 -2.22 11.87
N LEU A 129 14.18 -1.14 11.62
CA LEU A 129 14.59 -0.10 10.69
C LEU A 129 15.29 0.97 11.52
N THR A 130 16.58 0.83 11.76
CA THR A 130 17.40 1.94 12.30
C THR A 130 18.34 2.42 11.21
N ALA A 131 18.63 3.72 11.17
CA ALA A 131 19.57 4.24 10.19
C ALA A 131 20.94 3.57 10.33
N GLU A 132 21.35 3.18 11.54
CA GLU A 132 22.56 2.41 11.81
C GLU A 132 22.54 1.02 11.14
N GLN A 133 21.42 0.29 11.22
CA GLN A 133 21.30 -1.02 10.60
C GLN A 133 21.21 -0.96 9.08
N LEU A 134 20.53 0.04 8.54
CA LEU A 134 20.45 0.27 7.10
C LEU A 134 21.80 0.73 6.53
N ARG A 135 22.56 1.55 7.28
CA ARG A 135 23.97 1.84 6.97
C ARG A 135 24.82 0.57 6.99
N HIS A 136 24.69 -0.27 8.02
CA HIS A 136 25.45 -1.53 8.08
C HIS A 136 25.06 -2.48 6.93
N LYS A 137 23.81 -2.45 6.47
CA LYS A 137 23.35 -3.18 5.28
C LYS A 137 24.05 -2.67 4.01
N LEU A 138 24.09 -1.35 3.80
CA LEU A 138 24.82 -0.71 2.71
C LEU A 138 26.34 -0.98 2.76
N GLU A 139 26.97 -0.88 3.94
CA GLU A 139 28.40 -1.17 4.13
C GLU A 139 28.78 -2.62 3.82
N ARG A 140 27.81 -3.54 3.91
CA ARG A 140 27.98 -4.96 3.53
C ARG A 140 27.71 -5.22 2.05
N GLY A 141 27.40 -4.17 1.27
CA GLY A 141 27.05 -4.27 -0.15
C GLY A 141 25.69 -4.91 -0.39
N GLU A 142 24.78 -4.89 0.59
CA GLU A 142 23.42 -5.39 0.42
C GLU A 142 22.49 -4.27 -0.07
N ASP A 143 21.60 -4.61 -1.01
CA ASP A 143 20.61 -3.68 -1.53
C ASP A 143 19.56 -3.31 -0.47
N LEU A 144 19.18 -2.03 -0.45
CA LEU A 144 18.02 -1.55 0.29
C LEU A 144 16.76 -1.67 -0.55
N SER A 145 15.68 -2.15 0.06
CA SER A 145 14.34 -2.08 -0.49
C SER A 145 13.84 -0.62 -0.56
N LEU A 146 12.85 -0.36 -1.42
CA LEU A 146 12.22 0.97 -1.53
C LEU A 146 11.69 1.49 -0.19
N THR A 147 11.15 0.61 0.66
CA THR A 147 10.66 0.95 2.01
C THR A 147 11.80 1.39 2.93
N GLU A 148 12.95 0.72 2.87
CA GLU A 148 14.14 1.08 3.66
C GLU A 148 14.73 2.42 3.18
N VAL A 149 14.72 2.69 1.87
CA VAL A 149 15.14 3.98 1.30
C VAL A 149 14.19 5.11 1.72
N ALA A 150 12.88 4.88 1.64
CA ALA A 150 11.88 5.85 2.08
C ALA A 150 12.02 6.17 3.58
N TYR A 151 12.25 5.15 4.40
CA TYR A 151 12.49 5.32 5.83
C TYR A 151 13.74 6.16 6.13
N LEU A 152 14.86 5.91 5.43
CA LEU A 152 16.07 6.73 5.59
C LEU A 152 15.84 8.19 5.22
N HIS A 153 15.12 8.44 4.13
CA HIS A 153 14.78 9.79 3.68
C HIS A 153 13.90 10.53 4.70
N GLU A 154 12.92 9.86 5.32
CA GLU A 154 12.05 10.47 6.33
C GLU A 154 12.74 10.68 7.69
N SER A 155 13.81 9.93 7.98
CA SER A 155 14.48 9.99 9.30
C SER A 155 15.34 11.23 9.55
N ASP A 156 15.59 12.09 8.54
CA ASP A 156 16.57 13.21 8.57
C ASP A 156 18.01 12.79 8.98
N GLU A 157 18.27 11.52 9.27
CA GLU A 157 19.55 11.01 9.79
C GLU A 157 20.57 10.72 8.68
N VAL A 158 20.14 10.57 7.43
CA VAL A 158 21.00 10.32 6.26
C VAL A 158 20.66 11.32 5.16
N GLY A 159 21.61 12.18 4.79
CA GLY A 159 21.43 13.14 3.71
C GLY A 159 21.41 12.47 2.32
N LEU A 160 20.69 13.06 1.37
CA LEU A 160 20.60 12.59 -0.02
C LEU A 160 21.99 12.38 -0.68
N ASP A 161 22.97 13.20 -0.28
CA ASP A 161 24.37 13.13 -0.75
C ASP A 161 25.17 11.94 -0.20
N GLU A 162 24.75 11.38 0.94
CA GLU A 162 25.29 10.15 1.53
C GLU A 162 24.69 8.93 0.83
N LEU A 163 23.37 8.91 0.62
CA LEU A 163 22.69 7.87 -0.18
C LEU A 163 23.22 7.80 -1.62
N ALA A 164 23.39 8.95 -2.27
CA ALA A 164 23.91 9.03 -3.64
C ALA A 164 25.39 8.63 -3.77
N ARG A 165 26.15 8.55 -2.66
CA ARG A 165 27.50 7.98 -2.68
C ARG A 165 27.44 6.45 -2.71
N TYR A 166 26.61 5.83 -1.88
CA TYR A 166 26.42 4.37 -1.89
C TYR A 166 25.92 3.84 -3.25
N PHE A 167 25.00 4.54 -3.90
CA PHE A 167 24.54 4.15 -5.25
C PHE A 167 25.63 4.30 -6.32
N ARG A 168 26.52 5.30 -6.19
CA ARG A 168 27.65 5.48 -7.12
C ARG A 168 28.77 4.46 -6.88
N ASP A 169 29.07 4.15 -5.62
CA ASP A 169 30.09 3.17 -5.26
C ASP A 169 29.64 1.74 -5.68
N ALA A 170 28.34 1.44 -5.61
CA ALA A 170 27.76 0.19 -6.11
C ALA A 170 27.84 0.06 -7.65
N GLU A 171 27.70 1.17 -8.39
CA GLU A 171 27.91 1.22 -9.85
C GLU A 171 29.39 1.08 -10.24
N GLU A 172 30.34 1.49 -9.37
CA GLU A 172 31.78 1.32 -9.61
C GLU A 172 32.30 -0.10 -9.31
N GLU A 173 31.62 -0.87 -8.45
CA GLU A 173 31.95 -2.28 -8.15
C GLU A 173 31.28 -3.31 -9.09
N THR A 174 30.33 -2.89 -9.93
CA THR A 174 29.75 -3.76 -10.96
C THR A 174 30.53 -3.65 -12.28
N PRO A 175 31.18 -4.72 -12.79
CA PRO A 175 31.72 -4.69 -14.13
C PRO A 175 30.56 -4.62 -15.13
N ALA A 176 30.44 -3.47 -15.79
CA ALA A 176 29.63 -3.18 -16.98
C ALA A 176 28.37 -4.04 -17.14
N VAL A 177 27.26 -3.60 -16.56
CA VAL A 177 25.95 -4.16 -16.87
C VAL A 177 25.58 -3.73 -18.30
N ASP A 178 25.57 -4.72 -19.18
CA ASP A 178 24.91 -4.75 -20.49
C ASP A 178 23.52 -4.11 -20.40
N ASP A 179 23.23 -3.17 -21.30
CA ASP A 179 21.97 -2.42 -21.45
C ASP A 179 20.84 -3.37 -21.86
N GLY A 180 20.47 -4.24 -20.92
CA GLY A 180 19.51 -5.32 -21.04
C GLY A 180 18.21 -4.88 -20.43
N ARG A 181 17.49 -4.00 -21.15
CA ARG A 181 16.04 -3.82 -21.01
C ARG A 181 15.39 -5.17 -20.69
N ILE A 182 14.91 -5.36 -19.47
CA ILE A 182 14.05 -6.50 -19.17
C ILE A 182 12.70 -6.19 -19.80
N GLN A 183 12.57 -6.60 -21.08
CA GLN A 183 11.28 -6.88 -21.67
C GLN A 183 10.70 -8.07 -20.91
N SER A 184 9.59 -7.83 -20.24
CA SER A 184 8.66 -8.85 -19.77
C SER A 184 8.31 -9.77 -20.95
N LYS A 185 8.89 -10.98 -20.94
CA LYS A 185 8.38 -12.06 -21.78
C LYS A 185 7.05 -12.52 -21.20
N VAL A 186 5.98 -12.04 -21.84
CA VAL A 186 4.72 -12.75 -21.95
C VAL A 186 5.04 -14.20 -22.28
N THR A 187 4.70 -15.11 -21.36
CA THR A 187 4.68 -16.53 -21.66
C THR A 187 3.23 -16.96 -21.57
N ASN A 188 2.64 -17.24 -22.73
CA ASN A 188 1.35 -17.92 -22.85
C ASN A 188 1.46 -19.32 -22.23
N PHE A 189 0.56 -19.64 -21.31
CA PHE A 189 -0.05 -20.96 -21.16
C PHE A 189 -1.51 -20.78 -20.74
#